data_AF-V4V2A5-F1
#
_entry.id   AF-V4V2A5-F1
#
_cell.length_a   1.000
_cell.length_b   1.000
_cell.length_c   1.000
_cell.angle_alpha   90.00
_cell.angle_beta   90.00
_cell.angle_gamma   90.00
#
_symmetry.space_group_name_H-M   'P 1'
#
loop_
_entity.id
_entity.type
_entity.pdbx_description
1 polymer ?
#
loop_
_entity_poly.entity_id
_entity_poly.type
_entity_poly.pdbx_seq_one_letter_code
_entity_poly.pdbx_strand_id
1 'polypeptide(L)'
;MSSLSLTFFATTAPRVLVPSSSSNPKLSPSSYSFSATTARWHSTAVSFRSGARRTSATCPCASFSSFNVRAMAKMVQDRESAVSSSSASDEQNKKMLNIEVNHSRTFLDVRSEQDLLSGIGREVEAGRLPSNLATGMEELYHNYKNAVFQSGNSRADEIVLSNMAVAFDRVLLDIEEPFTFSSYHKSMREPFDYYMFGQNYIRPLVDFRSSYVGNVSLFFEMEEKLNQGHNIVLISNHQTEADPAIIALLLESTNPHVAENLTYIAGDRVITDPLCKPFSMGRNLICVYSKKHMLDVPELIEMKRKSNTRSLKEMALLLRGGSQIIWIAPSGGRDRPDPVTGEWYPGVRHPLTLLQ
;
A
#
# COMPACT_ATOMS: atom_id res chain seq x y z
N MET A 1 14.37 -14.79 31.24
CA MET A 1 12.99 -14.56 31.71
C MET A 1 12.64 -13.10 31.51
N SER A 2 11.94 -12.80 30.41
CA SER A 2 11.22 -11.55 30.16
C SER A 2 10.45 -11.75 28.86
N SER A 3 9.24 -12.30 28.97
CA SER A 3 8.32 -12.50 27.85
C SER A 3 7.75 -11.14 27.43
N LEU A 4 8.08 -10.70 26.21
CA LEU A 4 7.33 -9.64 25.54
C LEU A 4 6.03 -10.26 25.02
N SER A 5 4.93 -10.01 25.72
CA SER A 5 3.59 -10.39 25.29
C SER A 5 3.24 -9.67 23.98
N LEU A 6 3.10 -10.43 22.90
CA LEU A 6 2.30 -10.03 21.76
C LEU A 6 0.86 -9.90 22.22
N THR A 7 0.33 -8.67 22.17
CA THR A 7 -1.10 -8.42 22.37
C THR A 7 -1.72 -8.26 20.99
N PHE A 8 -2.22 -9.37 20.43
CA PHE A 8 -3.27 -9.31 19.41
C PHE A 8 -4.62 -9.10 20.09
N PHE A 9 -5.51 -8.45 19.34
CA PHE A 9 -6.76 -7.86 19.80
C PHE A 9 -7.73 -8.86 20.43
N ALA A 10 -8.21 -8.55 21.64
CA ALA A 10 -9.54 -8.95 22.09
C ALA A 10 -10.51 -7.80 21.79
N THR A 11 -11.40 -8.00 20.83
CA THR A 11 -12.51 -7.08 20.53
C THR A 11 -13.72 -7.45 21.40
N THR A 12 -13.92 -6.72 22.49
CA THR A 12 -15.24 -6.62 23.12
C THR A 12 -16.07 -5.60 22.34
N ALA A 13 -17.15 -6.06 21.72
CA ALA A 13 -18.10 -5.19 21.02
C ALA A 13 -18.76 -4.20 22.00
N PRO A 14 -18.79 -2.88 21.71
CA PRO A 14 -19.60 -1.96 22.48
C PRO A 14 -21.07 -2.08 22.05
N ARG A 15 -21.94 -2.29 23.03
CA ARG A 15 -23.40 -2.26 22.90
C ARG A 15 -23.82 -0.84 22.54
N VAL A 16 -24.31 -0.63 21.32
CA VAL A 16 -24.94 0.64 20.92
C VAL A 16 -26.34 0.69 21.53
N LEU A 17 -26.57 1.63 22.46
CA LEU A 17 -27.90 1.98 22.96
C LEU A 17 -28.51 3.02 22.01
N VAL A 18 -29.60 2.64 21.34
CA VAL A 18 -30.42 3.53 20.51
C VAL A 18 -31.50 4.19 21.39
N PRO A 19 -31.65 5.52 21.41
CA PRO A 19 -32.82 6.14 22.00
C PRO A 19 -34.01 6.06 21.04
N SER A 20 -35.09 5.44 21.50
CA SER A 20 -36.40 5.48 20.88
C SER A 20 -36.99 6.89 20.91
N SER A 21 -37.33 7.46 19.76
CA SER A 21 -38.37 8.49 19.69
C SER A 21 -39.19 8.35 18.42
N SER A 22 -40.49 8.25 18.63
CA SER A 22 -41.56 8.10 17.66
C SER A 22 -42.05 9.47 17.19
N SER A 23 -42.18 9.69 15.87
CA SER A 23 -43.42 10.19 15.23
C SER A 23 -43.17 10.45 13.74
N ASN A 24 -43.93 9.75 12.89
CA ASN A 24 -44.11 10.06 11.47
C ASN A 24 -45.04 11.29 11.32
N PRO A 25 -44.98 11.99 10.17
CA PRO A 25 -45.98 11.67 9.16
C PRO A 25 -45.44 11.57 7.72
N LYS A 26 -46.19 10.77 6.96
CA LYS A 26 -46.06 10.39 5.55
C LYS A 26 -46.08 11.58 4.60
N LEU A 27 -45.28 11.54 3.54
CA LEU A 27 -45.57 12.11 2.22
C LEU A 27 -44.94 11.24 1.12
N SER A 28 -45.74 10.92 0.11
CA SER A 28 -45.50 10.01 -1.02
C SER A 28 -44.70 10.68 -2.17
N PRO A 29 -44.23 9.94 -3.20
CA PRO A 29 -43.09 10.32 -4.02
C PRO A 29 -43.48 11.11 -5.27
N SER A 30 -42.69 12.12 -5.64
CA SER A 30 -42.71 12.75 -6.96
C SER A 30 -41.56 12.23 -7.81
N SER A 31 -41.94 11.66 -8.93
CA SER A 31 -41.07 11.16 -9.99
C SER A 31 -40.50 12.35 -10.77
N TYR A 32 -39.18 12.50 -10.83
CA TYR A 32 -38.53 13.42 -11.76
C TYR A 32 -37.73 12.61 -12.77
N SER A 33 -38.29 12.52 -13.97
CA SER A 33 -37.62 12.06 -15.19
C SER A 33 -36.67 13.16 -15.67
N PHE A 34 -35.39 12.84 -15.85
CA PHE A 34 -34.46 13.68 -16.61
C PHE A 34 -34.31 13.12 -18.02
N SER A 35 -34.83 13.86 -19.00
CA SER A 35 -34.59 13.61 -20.43
C SER A 35 -33.18 14.06 -20.81
N ALA A 36 -32.49 13.18 -21.54
CA ALA A 36 -31.21 13.46 -22.16
C ALA A 36 -31.38 14.42 -23.35
N THR A 37 -30.68 15.56 -23.30
CA THR A 37 -30.48 16.43 -24.47
C THR A 37 -29.08 16.20 -25.02
N THR A 38 -29.03 15.61 -26.20
CA THR A 38 -27.87 15.48 -27.07
C THR A 38 -27.47 16.84 -27.64
N ALA A 39 -26.29 17.37 -27.27
CA ALA A 39 -25.70 18.52 -27.95
C ALA A 39 -24.65 18.05 -28.97
N ARG A 40 -25.01 18.14 -30.26
CA ARG A 40 -24.10 18.04 -31.40
C ARG A 40 -23.15 19.25 -31.39
N TRP A 41 -21.86 19.01 -31.42
CA TRP A 41 -20.86 20.04 -31.68
C TRP A 41 -20.50 20.00 -33.16
N HIS A 42 -20.83 21.09 -33.86
CA HIS A 42 -20.42 21.33 -35.24
C HIS A 42 -19.00 21.88 -35.27
N SER A 43 -18.16 21.22 -36.06
CA SER A 43 -16.83 21.69 -36.47
C SER A 43 -16.97 22.97 -37.31
N THR A 44 -16.26 24.02 -36.93
CA THR A 44 -15.94 25.13 -37.83
C THR A 44 -14.42 25.27 -37.93
N ALA A 45 -13.91 24.87 -39.09
CA ALA A 45 -12.56 25.16 -39.53
C ALA A 45 -12.45 26.63 -39.94
N VAL A 46 -11.43 27.33 -39.44
CA VAL A 46 -10.96 28.58 -40.04
C VAL A 46 -9.44 28.47 -40.22
N SER A 47 -9.01 28.42 -41.48
CA SER A 47 -7.62 28.62 -41.89
C SER A 47 -7.37 30.11 -42.11
N PHE A 48 -6.23 30.63 -41.65
CA PHE A 48 -5.49 31.64 -42.43
C PHE A 48 -3.98 31.55 -42.17
N ARG A 49 -3.25 31.80 -43.25
CA ARG A 49 -1.82 31.59 -43.50
C ARG A 49 -0.91 32.70 -42.95
N SER A 50 0.28 32.28 -42.52
CA SER A 50 1.64 32.84 -42.67
C SER A 50 1.91 34.35 -42.58
N GLY A 51 2.91 34.69 -41.75
CA GLY A 51 3.68 35.92 -41.87
C GLY A 51 4.96 35.88 -41.02
N ALA A 52 6.11 35.60 -41.65
CA ALA A 52 7.43 35.72 -41.04
C ALA A 52 7.86 37.20 -40.98
N ARG A 53 8.45 37.64 -39.87
CA ARG A 53 9.44 38.73 -39.89
C ARG A 53 10.37 38.66 -38.67
N ARG A 54 11.66 38.64 -38.98
CA ARG A 54 12.80 38.86 -38.08
C ARG A 54 12.86 40.32 -37.66
N THR A 55 13.17 40.60 -36.41
CA THR A 55 13.88 41.82 -36.01
C THR A 55 14.81 41.54 -34.84
N SER A 56 16.09 41.77 -35.11
CA SER A 56 17.20 41.93 -34.17
C SER A 56 17.05 43.20 -33.34
N ALA A 57 17.27 43.12 -32.03
CA ALA A 57 17.65 44.28 -31.23
C ALA A 57 18.63 43.84 -30.15
N THR A 58 19.88 44.21 -30.38
CA THR A 58 21.02 44.18 -29.46
C THR A 58 20.84 45.32 -28.46
N CYS A 59 21.11 45.10 -27.16
CA CYS A 59 21.67 46.14 -26.29
C CYS A 59 22.40 45.54 -25.06
N PRO A 60 23.44 46.21 -24.53
CA PRO A 60 24.53 45.57 -23.80
C PRO A 60 24.68 46.05 -22.34
N CYS A 61 25.03 45.14 -21.42
CA CYS A 61 26.09 45.36 -20.42
C CYS A 61 26.34 44.08 -19.60
N ALA A 62 27.63 43.81 -19.42
CA ALA A 62 28.23 42.76 -18.60
C ALA A 62 27.95 43.03 -17.09
N SER A 63 28.15 42.14 -16.12
CA SER A 63 29.03 40.99 -15.90
C SER A 63 28.44 40.24 -14.69
N PHE A 64 28.61 38.92 -14.57
CA PHE A 64 29.07 38.27 -13.32
C PHE A 64 29.24 36.76 -13.50
N SER A 65 30.48 36.33 -13.24
CA SER A 65 30.97 35.01 -12.84
C SER A 65 30.58 33.75 -13.63
N SER A 66 31.59 33.25 -14.34
CA SER A 66 31.80 31.87 -14.75
C SER A 66 31.63 30.87 -13.60
N PHE A 67 30.63 29.98 -13.69
CA PHE A 67 30.62 28.73 -12.94
C PHE A 67 30.27 27.55 -13.89
N ASN A 68 31.29 26.73 -14.15
CA ASN A 68 31.25 25.30 -14.42
C ASN A 68 30.36 24.74 -15.55
N VAL A 69 30.84 24.89 -16.79
CA VAL A 69 30.43 24.06 -17.95
C VAL A 69 30.88 22.59 -17.84
N ARG A 70 31.68 22.24 -16.81
CA ARG A 70 32.18 20.86 -16.58
C ARG A 70 31.15 19.91 -15.94
N ALA A 71 30.03 20.41 -15.41
CA ALA A 71 28.99 19.58 -14.79
C ALA A 71 27.99 18.99 -15.78
N MET A 72 27.90 19.52 -17.01
CA MET A 72 26.91 19.10 -18.02
C MET A 72 27.39 17.93 -18.90
N ALA A 73 28.70 17.68 -18.99
CA ALA A 73 29.23 16.55 -19.75
C ALA A 73 29.03 15.18 -19.07
N LYS A 74 28.69 15.16 -17.77
CA LYS A 74 28.40 13.90 -17.03
C LYS A 74 26.95 13.42 -17.22
N MET A 75 26.08 14.23 -17.83
CA MET A 75 24.64 13.93 -18.01
C MET A 75 24.29 13.14 -19.29
N VAL A 76 25.28 12.66 -20.06
CA VAL A 76 25.03 11.85 -21.27
C VAL A 76 25.35 10.37 -21.06
N GLN A 77 26.06 9.99 -19.99
CA GLN A 77 26.37 8.59 -19.68
C GLN A 77 25.32 7.90 -18.78
N ASP A 78 24.50 8.66 -18.06
CA ASP A 78 23.43 8.09 -17.21
C ASP A 78 22.13 7.81 -17.99
N ARG A 79 22.16 7.84 -19.32
CA ARG A 79 21.02 7.46 -20.17
C ARG A 79 20.98 5.96 -20.49
N GLU A 80 22.07 5.24 -20.23
CA GLU A 80 22.12 3.78 -20.37
C GLU A 80 21.50 3.03 -19.17
N SER A 81 21.38 3.67 -18.00
CA SER A 81 20.80 3.06 -16.80
C SER A 81 19.28 2.99 -16.80
N ALA A 82 18.59 3.72 -17.68
CA ALA A 82 17.14 3.59 -17.86
C ALA A 82 16.76 2.30 -18.61
N VAL A 83 17.66 1.75 -19.44
CA VAL A 83 17.46 0.49 -20.16
C VAL A 83 17.69 -0.72 -19.24
N SER A 84 18.50 -0.57 -18.19
CA SER A 84 18.83 -1.61 -17.19
C SER A 84 17.70 -1.94 -16.19
N SER A 85 16.59 -1.21 -16.20
CA SER A 85 15.45 -1.49 -15.31
C SER A 85 14.64 -2.73 -15.76
N SER A 86 14.67 -3.06 -17.05
CA SER A 86 14.01 -4.25 -17.61
C SER A 86 14.76 -5.54 -17.30
N SER A 87 16.10 -5.51 -17.31
CA SER A 87 16.94 -6.69 -17.04
C SER A 87 17.00 -7.05 -15.56
N ALA A 88 16.90 -6.06 -14.66
CA ALA A 88 16.87 -6.30 -13.21
C ALA A 88 15.58 -7.02 -12.77
N SER A 89 14.43 -6.66 -13.35
CA SER A 89 13.16 -7.37 -13.09
C SER A 89 13.18 -8.79 -13.64
N ASP A 90 13.79 -9.03 -14.81
CA ASP A 90 13.85 -10.37 -15.41
C ASP A 90 14.76 -11.33 -14.65
N GLU A 91 15.91 -10.87 -14.14
CA GLU A 91 16.78 -11.70 -13.30
C GLU A 91 16.16 -11.97 -11.92
N GLN A 92 15.47 -11.00 -11.33
CA GLN A 92 14.75 -11.20 -10.07
C GLN A 92 13.58 -12.18 -10.24
N ASN A 93 12.87 -12.13 -11.37
CA ASN A 93 11.82 -13.07 -11.72
C ASN A 93 12.36 -14.50 -11.95
N LYS A 94 13.46 -14.66 -12.70
CA LYS A 94 14.10 -15.98 -12.90
C LYS A 94 14.61 -16.57 -11.59
N LYS A 95 15.17 -15.72 -10.72
CA LYS A 95 15.61 -16.13 -9.39
C LYS A 95 14.41 -16.63 -8.57
N MET A 96 13.33 -15.84 -8.49
CA MET A 96 12.09 -16.25 -7.80
C MET A 96 11.49 -17.55 -8.33
N LEU A 97 11.44 -17.74 -9.64
CA LEU A 97 10.95 -18.98 -10.25
C LEU A 97 11.76 -20.20 -9.80
N ASN A 98 13.10 -20.09 -9.73
CA ASN A 98 13.94 -21.19 -9.25
C ASN A 98 13.76 -21.47 -7.74
N ILE A 99 13.41 -20.45 -6.96
CA ILE A 99 13.17 -20.59 -5.52
C ILE A 99 11.84 -21.30 -5.27
N GLU A 100 10.79 -20.94 -6.02
CA GLU A 100 9.49 -21.61 -5.94
C GLU A 100 9.52 -23.12 -6.27
N VAL A 101 10.57 -23.58 -6.95
CA VAL A 101 10.80 -25.00 -7.25
C VAL A 101 11.40 -25.76 -6.06
N ASN A 102 12.24 -25.12 -5.25
CA ASN A 102 12.91 -25.75 -4.10
C ASN A 102 12.22 -25.46 -2.75
N HIS A 103 11.24 -24.56 -2.74
CA HIS A 103 10.44 -24.18 -1.59
C HIS A 103 9.59 -25.34 -1.05
N SER A 104 9.53 -25.48 0.27
CA SER A 104 8.65 -26.45 0.93
C SER A 104 7.17 -26.06 0.75
N ARG A 105 6.41 -26.88 0.00
CA ARG A 105 4.98 -26.65 -0.26
C ARG A 105 4.05 -27.26 0.80
N THR A 106 4.54 -27.47 2.02
CA THR A 106 3.82 -28.12 3.12
C THR A 106 2.43 -27.54 3.36
N PHE A 107 2.26 -26.23 3.16
CA PHE A 107 1.00 -25.54 3.40
C PHE A 107 0.03 -25.55 2.20
N LEU A 108 0.47 -25.91 0.99
CA LEU A 108 -0.40 -25.92 -0.21
C LEU A 108 -1.16 -27.24 -0.38
N ASP A 109 -0.67 -28.33 0.21
CA ASP A 109 -1.28 -29.66 0.10
C ASP A 109 -2.32 -29.94 1.21
N VAL A 110 -2.60 -28.96 2.07
CA VAL A 110 -3.49 -29.11 3.23
C VAL A 110 -4.95 -29.30 2.82
N ARG A 111 -5.65 -30.19 3.53
CA ARG A 111 -7.08 -30.50 3.30
C ARG A 111 -7.96 -30.18 4.50
N SER A 112 -7.35 -29.88 5.65
CA SER A 112 -8.03 -29.60 6.89
C SER A 112 -7.24 -28.63 7.77
N GLU A 113 -7.91 -28.08 8.78
CA GLU A 113 -7.29 -27.29 9.85
C GLU A 113 -6.18 -28.06 10.56
N GLN A 114 -6.40 -29.34 10.82
CA GLN A 114 -5.39 -30.19 11.48
C GLN A 114 -4.15 -30.35 10.60
N ASP A 115 -4.30 -30.49 9.29
CA ASP A 115 -3.17 -30.59 8.36
C ASP A 115 -2.36 -29.29 8.32
N LEU A 116 -3.05 -28.14 8.34
CA LEU A 116 -2.44 -26.81 8.34
C LEU A 116 -1.63 -26.57 9.63
N LEU A 117 -2.25 -26.78 10.80
CA LEU A 117 -1.61 -26.57 12.10
C LEU A 117 -0.47 -27.58 12.35
N SER A 118 -0.65 -28.85 11.98
CA SER A 118 0.44 -29.83 12.05
C SER A 118 1.57 -29.51 11.06
N GLY A 119 1.27 -28.83 9.95
CA GLY A 119 2.27 -28.28 9.02
C GLY A 119 3.24 -27.32 9.69
N ILE A 120 2.73 -26.42 10.54
CA ILE A 120 3.57 -25.50 11.34
C ILE A 120 4.57 -26.31 12.18
N GLY A 121 4.09 -27.32 12.91
CA GLY A 121 4.94 -28.19 13.73
C GLY A 121 6.02 -28.91 12.92
N ARG A 122 5.68 -29.48 11.76
CA ARG A 122 6.63 -30.15 10.86
C ARG A 122 7.73 -29.21 10.36
N GLU A 123 7.39 -27.96 10.04
CA GLU A 123 8.36 -26.97 9.58
C GLU A 123 9.28 -26.48 10.71
N VAL A 124 8.78 -26.43 11.95
CA VAL A 124 9.60 -26.18 13.14
C VAL A 124 10.57 -27.34 13.40
N GLU A 125 10.08 -28.58 13.38
CA GLU A 125 10.90 -29.79 13.57
C GLU A 125 11.99 -29.92 12.49
N ALA A 126 11.67 -29.53 11.26
CA ALA A 126 12.63 -29.48 10.15
C ALA A 126 13.62 -28.30 10.23
N GLY A 127 13.48 -27.40 11.20
CA GLY A 127 14.34 -26.24 11.40
C GLY A 127 14.16 -25.11 10.37
N ARG A 128 13.09 -25.14 9.57
CA ARG A 128 12.79 -24.12 8.55
C ARG A 128 11.95 -22.97 9.09
N LEU A 129 11.21 -23.20 10.18
CA LEU A 129 10.36 -22.19 10.82
C LEU A 129 10.82 -21.92 12.28
N PRO A 130 11.19 -20.68 12.65
CA PRO A 130 11.48 -20.33 14.03
C PRO A 130 10.27 -20.48 14.97
N SER A 131 10.47 -20.99 16.18
CA SER A 131 9.36 -21.27 17.12
C SER A 131 8.55 -20.03 17.52
N ASN A 132 9.18 -18.87 17.64
CA ASN A 132 8.47 -17.61 17.93
C ASN A 132 7.53 -17.20 16.79
N LEU A 133 7.91 -17.51 15.55
CA LEU A 133 7.11 -17.20 14.38
C LEU A 133 5.99 -18.24 14.20
N ALA A 134 6.25 -19.51 14.52
CA ALA A 134 5.22 -20.55 14.59
C ALA A 134 4.06 -20.17 15.53
N THR A 135 4.37 -19.67 16.74
CA THR A 135 3.33 -19.16 17.66
C THR A 135 2.52 -18.02 17.04
N GLY A 136 3.19 -17.08 16.34
CA GLY A 136 2.51 -15.99 15.65
C GLY A 136 1.63 -16.46 14.48
N MET A 137 2.03 -17.52 13.78
CA MET A 137 1.22 -18.14 12.73
C MET A 137 -0.03 -18.81 13.31
N GLU A 138 0.08 -19.58 14.39
CA GLU A 138 -1.08 -20.17 15.07
C GLU A 138 -2.06 -19.11 15.58
N GLU A 139 -1.54 -18.05 16.21
CA GLU A 139 -2.33 -16.91 16.67
C GLU A 139 -3.04 -16.21 15.50
N LEU A 140 -2.35 -15.97 14.39
CA LEU A 140 -2.92 -15.39 13.18
C LEU A 140 -4.04 -16.26 12.63
N TYR A 141 -3.85 -17.58 12.56
CA TYR A 141 -4.86 -18.53 12.09
C TYR A 141 -6.13 -18.46 12.94
N HIS A 142 -6.01 -18.57 14.26
CA HIS A 142 -7.16 -18.56 15.14
C HIS A 142 -7.91 -17.23 15.10
N ASN A 143 -7.20 -16.10 15.08
CA ASN A 143 -7.81 -14.78 14.97
C ASN A 143 -8.53 -14.59 13.63
N TYR A 144 -7.89 -14.97 12.53
CA TYR A 144 -8.48 -14.87 11.19
C TYR A 144 -9.72 -15.76 11.06
N LYS A 145 -9.61 -17.03 11.48
CA LYS A 145 -10.72 -17.97 11.51
C LYS A 145 -11.90 -17.39 12.28
N ASN A 146 -11.68 -16.95 13.52
CA ASN A 146 -12.76 -16.40 14.34
C ASN A 146 -13.45 -15.20 13.68
N ALA A 147 -12.68 -14.27 13.11
CA ALA A 147 -13.24 -13.10 12.43
C ALA A 147 -14.06 -13.47 11.19
N VAL A 148 -13.55 -14.36 10.33
CA VAL A 148 -14.28 -14.79 9.12
C VAL A 148 -15.55 -15.56 9.47
N PHE A 149 -15.54 -16.41 10.50
CA PHE A 149 -16.75 -17.10 10.95
C PHE A 149 -17.77 -16.13 11.56
N GLN A 150 -17.32 -15.16 12.37
CA GLN A 150 -18.20 -14.14 12.96
C GLN A 150 -18.85 -13.24 11.91
N SER A 151 -18.29 -13.13 10.70
CA SER A 151 -18.92 -12.41 9.59
C SER A 151 -20.22 -13.07 9.09
N GLY A 152 -20.47 -14.34 9.42
CA GLY A 152 -21.62 -15.10 8.94
C GLY A 152 -21.52 -15.56 7.47
N ASN A 153 -20.32 -15.53 6.88
CA ASN A 153 -20.10 -15.99 5.51
C ASN A 153 -20.33 -17.52 5.40
N SER A 154 -21.21 -17.94 4.49
CA SER A 154 -21.54 -19.37 4.30
C SER A 154 -20.37 -20.23 3.81
N ARG A 155 -19.30 -19.61 3.31
CA ARG A 155 -18.07 -20.29 2.86
C ARG A 155 -16.89 -20.05 3.80
N ALA A 156 -17.15 -19.69 5.07
CA ALA A 156 -16.09 -19.35 6.03
C ALA A 156 -15.01 -20.43 6.15
N ASP A 157 -15.38 -21.72 6.23
CA ASP A 157 -14.43 -22.84 6.30
C ASP A 157 -13.44 -22.85 5.11
N GLU A 158 -13.98 -22.74 3.89
CA GLU A 158 -13.19 -22.77 2.65
C GLU A 158 -12.30 -21.54 2.52
N ILE A 159 -12.85 -20.36 2.85
CA ILE A 159 -12.12 -19.09 2.82
C ILE A 159 -10.94 -19.12 3.79
N VAL A 160 -11.18 -19.57 5.03
CA VAL A 160 -10.14 -19.66 6.06
C VAL A 160 -9.04 -20.62 5.62
N LEU A 161 -9.39 -21.84 5.21
CA LEU A 161 -8.39 -22.84 4.82
C LEU A 161 -7.57 -22.35 3.62
N SER A 162 -8.23 -21.85 2.57
CA SER A 162 -7.56 -21.40 1.35
C SER A 162 -6.65 -20.19 1.58
N ASN A 163 -7.14 -19.16 2.27
CA ASN A 163 -6.35 -17.95 2.50
C ASN A 163 -5.19 -18.20 3.46
N MET A 164 -5.40 -19.00 4.52
CA MET A 164 -4.35 -19.28 5.50
C MET A 164 -3.28 -20.23 4.95
N ALA A 165 -3.65 -21.21 4.13
CA ALA A 165 -2.71 -22.07 3.41
C ALA A 165 -1.72 -21.25 2.58
N VAL A 166 -2.23 -20.35 1.74
CA VAL A 166 -1.40 -19.48 0.90
C VAL A 166 -0.61 -18.48 1.75
N ALA A 167 -1.21 -17.88 2.78
CA ALA A 167 -0.50 -16.96 3.66
C ALA A 167 0.69 -17.64 4.34
N PHE A 168 0.53 -18.84 4.88
CA PHE A 168 1.61 -19.58 5.54
C PHE A 168 2.70 -20.03 4.58
N ASP A 169 2.33 -20.50 3.38
CA ASP A 169 3.27 -20.81 2.30
C ASP A 169 4.15 -19.59 1.96
N ARG A 170 3.52 -18.43 1.75
CA ARG A 170 4.26 -17.20 1.42
C ARG A 170 5.10 -16.66 2.57
N VAL A 171 4.66 -16.85 3.83
CA VAL A 171 5.48 -16.54 5.01
C VAL A 171 6.70 -17.45 5.07
N LEU A 172 6.52 -18.76 4.90
CA LEU A 172 7.63 -19.72 4.92
C LEU A 172 8.64 -19.42 3.81
N LEU A 173 8.17 -19.10 2.61
CA LEU A 173 9.02 -18.70 1.49
C LEU A 173 9.91 -17.50 1.84
N ASP A 174 9.36 -16.49 2.53
CA ASP A 174 10.12 -15.32 2.97
C ASP A 174 11.11 -15.63 4.12
N ILE A 175 10.88 -16.69 4.90
CA ILE A 175 11.86 -17.14 5.91
C ILE A 175 13.03 -17.85 5.23
N GLU A 176 12.72 -18.76 4.29
CA GLU A 176 13.72 -19.51 3.53
C GLU A 176 14.55 -18.57 2.65
N GLU A 177 13.89 -17.59 2.02
CA GLU A 177 14.54 -16.55 1.24
C GLU A 177 13.95 -15.15 1.51
N PRO A 178 14.54 -14.40 2.46
CA PRO A 178 14.05 -13.08 2.84
C PRO A 178 14.03 -12.08 1.69
N PHE A 179 12.84 -11.61 1.35
CA PHE A 179 12.67 -10.52 0.41
C PHE A 179 13.24 -9.22 1.00
N THR A 180 14.03 -8.49 0.20
CA THR A 180 14.59 -7.20 0.58
C THR A 180 13.91 -6.09 -0.19
N PHE A 181 13.21 -5.20 0.51
CA PHE A 181 12.57 -4.05 -0.09
C PHE A 181 13.58 -3.00 -0.55
N SER A 182 13.43 -2.54 -1.80
CA SER A 182 14.13 -1.37 -2.32
C SER A 182 13.53 -0.06 -1.76
N SER A 183 14.25 1.05 -1.93
CA SER A 183 13.79 2.38 -1.54
C SER A 183 12.42 2.74 -2.14
N TYR A 184 12.22 2.42 -3.41
CA TYR A 184 10.92 2.36 -4.06
C TYR A 184 10.67 0.92 -4.48
N HIS A 185 9.60 0.32 -3.96
CA HIS A 185 9.17 -1.04 -4.25
C HIS A 185 7.91 -0.97 -5.12
N LYS A 186 7.92 -1.68 -6.25
CA LYS A 186 6.75 -1.82 -7.12
C LYS A 186 6.03 -3.10 -6.74
N SER A 187 4.70 -3.05 -6.69
CA SER A 187 3.86 -4.22 -6.40
C SER A 187 4.25 -5.40 -7.29
N MET A 188 4.47 -6.56 -6.66
CA MET A 188 4.77 -7.80 -7.36
C MET A 188 3.48 -8.48 -7.79
N ARG A 189 3.34 -8.69 -9.10
CA ARG A 189 2.13 -9.26 -9.73
C ARG A 189 2.38 -10.63 -10.37
N GLU A 190 3.65 -10.97 -10.63
CA GLU A 190 4.08 -12.21 -11.28
C GLU A 190 5.39 -12.71 -10.64
N PRO A 191 5.67 -14.03 -10.65
CA PRO A 191 4.78 -15.12 -11.08
C PRO A 191 3.63 -15.40 -10.11
N PHE A 192 3.71 -14.85 -8.89
CA PHE A 192 2.65 -14.88 -7.90
C PHE A 192 2.10 -13.45 -7.71
N ASP A 193 0.78 -13.30 -7.82
CA ASP A 193 0.13 -12.01 -7.64
C ASP A 193 -0.07 -11.68 -6.16
N TYR A 194 0.95 -11.06 -5.54
CA TYR A 194 0.91 -10.65 -4.13
C TYR A 194 -0.15 -9.57 -3.86
N TYR A 195 -0.50 -8.76 -4.87
CA TYR A 195 -1.58 -7.78 -4.73
C TYR A 195 -2.91 -8.51 -4.56
N MET A 196 -3.25 -9.41 -5.48
CA MET A 196 -4.49 -10.17 -5.41
C MET A 196 -4.55 -11.10 -4.20
N PHE A 197 -3.43 -11.71 -3.81
CA PHE A 197 -3.31 -12.42 -2.53
C PHE A 197 -3.75 -11.54 -1.35
N GLY A 198 -3.18 -10.33 -1.23
CA GLY A 198 -3.54 -9.41 -0.15
C GLY A 198 -4.99 -8.94 -0.20
N GLN A 199 -5.52 -8.66 -1.41
CA GLN A 199 -6.94 -8.30 -1.59
C GLN A 199 -7.85 -9.46 -1.14
N ASN A 200 -7.59 -10.69 -1.58
CA ASN A 200 -8.40 -11.86 -1.26
C ASN A 200 -8.36 -12.22 0.23
N TYR A 201 -7.21 -12.04 0.86
CA TYR A 201 -7.05 -12.28 2.30
C TYR A 201 -7.86 -11.29 3.14
N ILE A 202 -7.85 -10.00 2.81
CA ILE A 202 -8.51 -8.95 3.61
C ILE A 202 -10.00 -8.82 3.29
N ARG A 203 -10.42 -9.13 2.06
CA ARG A 203 -11.82 -9.03 1.61
C ARG A 203 -12.88 -9.61 2.57
N PRO A 204 -12.75 -10.84 3.11
CA PRO A 204 -13.76 -11.39 4.02
C PRO A 204 -13.82 -10.71 5.39
N LEU A 205 -12.86 -9.84 5.72
CA LEU A 205 -12.82 -9.07 6.97
C LEU A 205 -13.52 -7.71 6.83
N VAL A 206 -13.94 -7.34 5.61
CA VAL A 206 -14.62 -6.07 5.34
C VAL A 206 -16.12 -6.30 5.24
N ASP A 207 -16.90 -5.70 6.14
CA ASP A 207 -18.34 -5.58 5.94
C ASP A 207 -18.65 -4.46 4.95
N PHE A 208 -18.67 -4.79 3.66
CA PHE A 208 -18.96 -3.84 2.59
C PHE A 208 -20.35 -3.20 2.72
N ARG A 209 -21.31 -3.86 3.40
CA ARG A 209 -22.68 -3.32 3.53
C ARG A 209 -22.74 -2.16 4.52
N SER A 210 -21.87 -2.17 5.52
CA SER A 210 -21.76 -1.11 6.52
C SER A 210 -20.54 -0.20 6.31
N SER A 211 -19.87 -0.33 5.17
CA SER A 211 -18.70 0.50 4.80
C SER A 211 -19.10 1.63 3.87
N TYR A 212 -18.37 2.74 3.92
CA TYR A 212 -18.71 3.95 3.15
C TYR A 212 -17.47 4.58 2.54
N VAL A 213 -17.63 5.12 1.33
CA VAL A 213 -16.66 5.99 0.69
C VAL A 213 -17.26 7.40 0.63
N GLY A 214 -16.70 8.31 1.42
CA GLY A 214 -17.08 9.72 1.37
C GLY A 214 -16.53 10.41 0.13
N ASN A 215 -17.33 11.30 -0.48
CA ASN A 215 -16.91 12.17 -1.59
C ASN A 215 -16.29 11.41 -2.78
N VAL A 216 -16.90 10.30 -3.20
CA VAL A 216 -16.39 9.44 -4.29
C VAL A 216 -16.08 10.21 -5.58
N SER A 217 -16.82 11.29 -5.87
CA SER A 217 -16.59 12.18 -7.02
C SER A 217 -15.17 12.74 -7.09
N LEU A 218 -14.54 12.98 -5.93
CA LEU A 218 -13.17 13.51 -5.87
C LEU A 218 -12.13 12.51 -6.36
N PHE A 219 -12.37 11.19 -6.25
CA PHE A 219 -11.43 10.20 -6.78
C PHE A 219 -11.42 10.20 -8.32
N PHE A 220 -12.54 10.49 -8.97
CA PHE A 220 -12.57 10.69 -10.42
C PHE A 220 -11.81 11.97 -10.82
N GLU A 221 -11.99 13.06 -10.07
CA GLU A 221 -11.20 14.29 -10.30
C GLU A 221 -9.70 14.04 -10.10
N MET A 222 -9.32 13.21 -9.12
CA MET A 222 -7.94 12.80 -8.91
C MET A 222 -7.39 12.05 -10.13
N GLU A 223 -8.13 11.08 -10.68
CA GLU A 223 -7.73 10.37 -11.90
C GLU A 223 -7.57 11.31 -13.11
N GLU A 224 -8.46 12.29 -13.27
CA GLU A 224 -8.32 13.32 -14.31
C GLU A 224 -7.02 14.12 -14.15
N LYS A 225 -6.68 14.54 -12.92
CA LYS A 225 -5.44 15.26 -12.65
C LYS A 225 -4.20 14.39 -12.88
N LEU A 226 -4.27 13.10 -12.52
CA LEU A 226 -3.18 12.15 -12.81
C LEU A 226 -2.96 12.00 -14.31
N ASN A 227 -4.03 11.90 -15.11
CA ASN A 227 -3.97 11.86 -16.57
C ASN A 227 -3.39 13.14 -17.19
N GLN A 228 -3.51 14.28 -16.51
CA GLN A 228 -2.90 15.55 -16.91
C GLN A 228 -1.42 15.66 -16.52
N GLY A 229 -0.83 14.65 -15.88
CA GLY A 229 0.56 14.66 -15.45
C GLY A 229 0.78 15.22 -14.05
N HIS A 230 -0.28 15.63 -13.33
CA HIS A 230 -0.14 16.12 -11.96
C HIS A 230 0.19 15.00 -10.99
N ASN A 231 0.86 15.35 -9.90
CA ASN A 231 1.03 14.47 -8.75
C ASN A 231 -0.04 14.74 -7.71
N ILE A 232 -0.45 13.70 -6.99
CA ILE A 232 -1.44 13.77 -5.92
C ILE A 232 -0.85 13.14 -4.66
N VAL A 233 -0.96 13.84 -3.53
CA VAL A 233 -0.55 13.33 -2.22
C VAL A 233 -1.76 13.28 -1.30
N LEU A 234 -2.14 12.08 -0.90
CA LEU A 234 -3.18 11.81 0.08
C LEU A 234 -2.58 11.91 1.48
N ILE A 235 -2.89 13.00 2.18
CA ILE A 235 -2.53 13.20 3.58
C ILE A 235 -3.61 12.54 4.44
N SER A 236 -3.27 11.42 5.08
CA SER A 236 -4.23 10.55 5.76
C SER A 236 -3.89 10.34 7.24
N ASN A 237 -4.84 9.79 8.00
CA ASN A 237 -4.53 9.08 9.25
C ASN A 237 -4.09 7.63 8.91
N HIS A 238 -3.84 6.80 9.92
CA HIS A 238 -3.46 5.40 9.74
C HIS A 238 -4.02 4.59 10.89
N GLN A 239 -4.64 3.45 10.63
CA GLN A 239 -5.33 2.66 11.66
C GLN A 239 -4.82 1.23 11.77
N THR A 240 -4.51 0.60 10.63
CA THR A 240 -4.11 -0.81 10.58
C THR A 240 -2.98 -1.01 9.57
N GLU A 241 -2.21 -2.09 9.74
CA GLU A 241 -1.22 -2.48 8.72
C GLU A 241 -1.89 -2.87 7.39
N ALA A 242 -3.20 -3.16 7.41
CA ALA A 242 -4.01 -3.53 6.25
C ALA A 242 -4.67 -2.32 5.53
N ASP A 243 -4.41 -1.08 5.97
CA ASP A 243 -4.99 0.12 5.34
C ASP A 243 -4.81 0.15 3.81
N PRO A 244 -3.66 -0.25 3.23
CA PRO A 244 -3.52 -0.34 1.78
C PRO A 244 -4.53 -1.27 1.10
N ALA A 245 -4.85 -2.40 1.73
CA ALA A 245 -5.83 -3.34 1.21
C ALA A 245 -7.25 -2.81 1.37
N ILE A 246 -7.57 -2.19 2.51
CA ILE A 246 -8.87 -1.58 2.77
C ILE A 246 -9.17 -0.47 1.75
N ILE A 247 -8.21 0.45 1.53
CA ILE A 247 -8.35 1.53 0.55
C ILE A 247 -8.59 0.94 -0.85
N ALA A 248 -7.79 -0.05 -1.25
CA ALA A 248 -7.94 -0.70 -2.55
C ALA A 248 -9.30 -1.41 -2.70
N LEU A 249 -9.72 -2.19 -1.71
CA LEU A 249 -11.01 -2.92 -1.73
C LEU A 249 -12.22 -1.99 -1.81
N LEU A 250 -12.18 -0.85 -1.11
CA LEU A 250 -13.29 0.12 -1.14
C LEU A 250 -13.37 0.90 -2.46
N LEU A 251 -12.26 0.97 -3.22
CA LEU A 251 -12.17 1.71 -4.47
C LEU A 251 -12.11 0.82 -5.73
N GLU A 252 -11.96 -0.50 -5.60
CA GLU A 252 -11.71 -1.39 -6.74
C GLU A 252 -12.79 -1.37 -7.82
N SER A 253 -14.05 -1.09 -7.44
CA SER A 253 -15.18 -1.08 -8.38
C SER A 253 -15.35 0.25 -9.11
N THR A 254 -14.96 1.37 -8.49
CA THR A 254 -15.15 2.72 -9.03
C THR A 254 -13.87 3.35 -9.55
N ASN A 255 -12.74 3.05 -8.92
CA ASN A 255 -11.43 3.67 -9.14
C ASN A 255 -10.31 2.61 -9.11
N PRO A 256 -10.37 1.58 -9.99
CA PRO A 256 -9.37 0.51 -10.01
C PRO A 256 -7.94 1.05 -10.27
N HIS A 257 -7.82 2.13 -11.05
CA HIS A 257 -6.52 2.77 -11.28
C HIS A 257 -5.90 3.25 -9.96
N VAL A 258 -6.67 3.94 -9.11
CA VAL A 258 -6.21 4.35 -7.77
C VAL A 258 -5.93 3.13 -6.89
N ALA A 259 -6.83 2.14 -6.89
CA ALA A 259 -6.71 0.94 -6.05
C ALA A 259 -5.43 0.13 -6.31
N GLU A 260 -4.94 0.10 -7.56
CA GLU A 260 -3.76 -0.67 -7.96
C GLU A 260 -2.46 0.16 -7.98
N ASN A 261 -2.54 1.48 -8.21
CA ASN A 261 -1.35 2.32 -8.43
C ASN A 261 -0.98 3.24 -7.25
N LEU A 262 -1.79 3.26 -6.18
CA LEU A 262 -1.45 4.02 -4.97
C LEU A 262 -0.12 3.57 -4.36
N THR A 263 0.79 4.53 -4.18
CA THR A 263 2.09 4.31 -3.54
C THR A 263 2.05 4.73 -2.08
N TYR A 264 2.35 3.80 -1.17
CA TYR A 264 2.26 4.01 0.27
C TYR A 264 3.64 4.32 0.85
N ILE A 265 3.75 5.38 1.64
CA ILE A 265 4.94 5.59 2.48
C ILE A 265 4.83 4.65 3.68
N ALA A 266 5.67 3.61 3.69
CA ALA A 266 5.57 2.49 4.62
C ALA A 266 6.77 2.41 5.56
N GLY A 267 6.46 2.08 6.82
CA GLY A 267 7.40 1.98 7.94
C GLY A 267 8.04 0.60 8.11
N ASP A 268 8.97 0.52 9.06
CA ASP A 268 9.82 -0.65 9.33
C ASP A 268 9.07 -1.96 9.53
N ARG A 269 7.98 -1.95 10.30
CA ARG A 269 7.31 -3.17 10.70
C ARG A 269 6.82 -3.97 9.49
N VAL A 270 6.12 -3.33 8.58
CA VAL A 270 5.49 -4.02 7.43
C VAL A 270 6.50 -4.50 6.39
N ILE A 271 7.73 -4.01 6.42
CA ILE A 271 8.82 -4.43 5.53
C ILE A 271 9.82 -5.39 6.18
N THR A 272 9.72 -5.64 7.50
CA THR A 272 10.64 -6.51 8.26
C THR A 272 9.96 -7.71 8.91
N ASP A 273 8.69 -7.58 9.34
CA ASP A 273 7.93 -8.64 10.00
C ASP A 273 7.51 -9.70 8.98
N PRO A 274 7.99 -10.96 9.08
CA PRO A 274 7.68 -12.01 8.10
C PRO A 274 6.18 -12.27 7.93
N LEU A 275 5.35 -12.04 8.95
CA LEU A 275 3.90 -12.19 8.85
C LEU A 275 3.24 -11.10 8.00
N CYS A 276 3.89 -9.94 7.86
CA CYS A 276 3.40 -8.80 7.11
C CYS A 276 4.00 -8.71 5.70
N LYS A 277 5.24 -9.17 5.52
CA LYS A 277 6.00 -8.98 4.28
C LYS A 277 5.28 -9.49 3.02
N PRO A 278 4.64 -10.67 2.99
CA PRO A 278 3.86 -11.10 1.82
C PRO A 278 2.79 -10.08 1.40
N PHE A 279 2.11 -9.43 2.35
CA PHE A 279 1.12 -8.40 2.03
C PHE A 279 1.76 -7.12 1.48
N SER A 280 2.91 -6.75 2.02
CA SER A 280 3.69 -5.57 1.58
C SER A 280 4.30 -5.75 0.19
N MET A 281 4.71 -6.98 -0.17
CA MET A 281 5.23 -7.30 -1.50
C MET A 281 4.21 -7.00 -2.61
N GLY A 282 2.91 -7.09 -2.30
CA GLY A 282 1.80 -6.79 -3.19
C GLY A 282 1.38 -5.33 -3.26
N ARG A 283 2.20 -4.37 -2.80
CA ARG A 283 1.88 -2.93 -2.80
C ARG A 283 2.99 -2.12 -3.42
N ASN A 284 2.67 -0.94 -3.95
CA ASN A 284 3.69 0.05 -4.31
C ASN A 284 4.09 0.81 -3.04
N LEU A 285 5.37 0.80 -2.69
CA LEU A 285 5.85 1.36 -1.44
C LEU A 285 7.02 2.32 -1.65
N ILE A 286 7.07 3.37 -0.82
CA ILE A 286 8.30 4.11 -0.54
C ILE A 286 8.71 3.74 0.88
N CYS A 287 9.81 3.00 1.00
CA CYS A 287 10.21 2.37 2.25
C CYS A 287 11.02 3.36 3.10
N VAL A 288 10.49 3.72 4.28
CA VAL A 288 11.13 4.67 5.19
C VAL A 288 11.14 4.15 6.62
N TYR A 289 12.21 4.41 7.33
CA TYR A 289 12.29 4.24 8.77
C TYR A 289 11.53 5.37 9.47
N SER A 290 10.54 5.01 10.29
CA SER A 290 9.75 6.00 11.04
C SER A 290 10.63 6.72 12.06
N LYS A 291 10.43 8.04 12.21
CA LYS A 291 11.10 8.82 13.26
C LYS A 291 10.83 8.25 14.65
N LYS A 292 9.63 7.68 14.86
CA LYS A 292 9.22 7.07 16.14
C LYS A 292 10.16 5.95 16.60
N HIS A 293 10.72 5.21 15.64
CA HIS A 293 11.56 4.03 15.88
C HIS A 293 13.02 4.24 15.43
N MET A 294 13.39 5.49 15.12
CA MET A 294 14.73 5.82 14.63
C MET A 294 15.79 5.55 15.71
N LEU A 295 15.45 5.82 16.98
CA LEU A 295 16.37 5.77 18.12
C LEU A 295 16.32 4.46 18.91
N ASP A 296 15.46 3.50 18.53
CA ASP A 296 15.25 2.24 19.27
C ASP A 296 16.53 1.41 19.38
N VAL A 297 17.36 1.43 18.33
CA VAL A 297 18.67 0.75 18.26
C VAL A 297 19.71 1.77 17.80
N PRO A 298 20.48 2.39 18.72
CA PRO A 298 21.39 3.48 18.41
C PRO A 298 22.38 3.18 17.28
N GLU A 299 22.87 1.95 17.20
CA GLU A 299 23.83 1.46 16.21
C GLU A 299 23.28 1.50 14.78
N LEU A 300 21.96 1.46 14.62
CA LEU A 300 21.29 1.45 13.32
C LEU A 300 20.90 2.84 12.83
N ILE A 301 20.96 3.89 13.66
CA ILE A 301 20.48 5.25 13.33
C ILE A 301 21.05 5.75 12.00
N GLU A 302 22.36 5.62 11.80
CA GLU A 302 23.04 6.15 10.61
C GLU A 302 22.64 5.38 9.35
N MET A 303 22.48 4.06 9.46
CA MET A 303 21.97 3.22 8.37
C MET A 303 20.53 3.61 8.01
N LYS A 304 19.66 3.76 9.01
CA LYS A 304 18.26 4.17 8.83
C LYS A 304 18.14 5.54 8.15
N ARG A 305 18.94 6.52 8.58
CA ARG A 305 19.01 7.87 7.97
C ARG A 305 19.47 7.83 6.51
N LYS A 306 20.52 7.05 6.20
CA LYS A 306 21.00 6.85 4.82
C LYS A 306 19.93 6.21 3.94
N SER A 307 19.23 5.20 4.46
CA SER A 307 18.12 4.55 3.77
C SER A 307 17.00 5.55 3.46
N ASN A 308 16.55 6.31 4.45
CA ASN A 308 15.53 7.35 4.25
C ASN A 308 15.97 8.37 3.21
N THR A 309 17.22 8.85 3.28
CA THR A 309 17.76 9.80 2.29
C THR A 309 17.67 9.24 0.86
N ARG A 310 17.92 7.94 0.67
CA ARG A 310 17.77 7.28 -0.63
C ARG A 310 16.31 7.22 -1.06
N SER A 311 15.40 6.80 -0.18
CA SER A 311 13.97 6.73 -0.47
C SER A 311 13.36 8.10 -0.81
N LEU A 312 13.81 9.17 -0.15
CA LEU A 312 13.37 10.52 -0.47
C LEU A 312 13.90 11.02 -1.82
N LYS A 313 15.11 10.62 -2.21
CA LYS A 313 15.64 10.91 -3.54
C LYS A 313 14.85 10.18 -4.63
N GLU A 314 14.54 8.90 -4.42
CA GLU A 314 13.68 8.12 -5.34
C GLU A 314 12.29 8.75 -5.45
N MET A 315 11.68 9.13 -4.32
CA MET A 315 10.39 9.84 -4.32
C MET A 315 10.45 11.13 -5.13
N ALA A 316 11.50 11.94 -4.96
CA ALA A 316 11.67 13.17 -5.71
C ALA A 316 11.84 12.91 -7.22
N LEU A 317 12.53 11.82 -7.61
CA LEU A 317 12.66 11.42 -9.00
C LEU A 317 11.31 10.97 -9.59
N LEU A 318 10.54 10.17 -8.86
CA LEU A 318 9.19 9.76 -9.25
C LEU A 318 8.27 10.97 -9.45
N LEU A 319 8.24 11.89 -8.49
CA LEU A 319 7.43 13.12 -8.57
C LEU A 319 7.83 14.02 -9.74
N ARG A 320 9.10 14.05 -10.12
CA ARG A 320 9.55 14.77 -11.33
C ARG A 320 9.02 14.15 -12.63
N GLY A 321 8.69 12.86 -12.60
CA GLY A 321 8.06 12.15 -13.72
C GLY A 321 6.58 12.48 -13.93
N GLY A 322 5.92 13.07 -12.93
CA GLY A 322 4.48 13.36 -12.97
C GLY A 322 3.62 12.10 -12.77
N SER A 323 2.29 12.29 -12.74
CA SER A 323 1.29 11.22 -12.62
C SER A 323 1.49 10.28 -11.42
N GLN A 324 2.08 10.75 -10.33
CA GLN A 324 2.24 9.96 -9.11
C GLN A 324 1.06 10.18 -8.16
N ILE A 325 0.57 9.11 -7.54
CA ILE A 325 -0.37 9.19 -6.42
C ILE A 325 0.24 8.52 -5.19
N ILE A 326 0.43 9.30 -4.12
CA ILE A 326 1.15 8.89 -2.92
C ILE A 326 0.24 9.02 -1.71
N TRP A 327 0.18 7.98 -0.88
CA TRP A 327 -0.46 8.01 0.44
C TRP A 327 0.59 8.16 1.54
N ILE A 328 0.31 9.04 2.51
CA ILE A 328 1.17 9.27 3.66
C ILE A 328 0.36 9.54 4.92
N ALA A 329 0.81 8.97 6.04
CA ALA A 329 0.30 9.27 7.37
C ALA A 329 1.33 10.08 8.19
N PRO A 330 1.18 11.41 8.31
CA PRO A 330 2.14 12.28 9.00
C PRO A 330 2.30 12.02 10.50
N SER A 331 1.34 11.32 11.13
CA SER A 331 1.46 10.86 12.52
C SER A 331 2.64 9.89 12.70
N GLY A 332 3.08 9.23 11.63
CA GLY A 332 4.19 8.27 11.64
C GLY A 332 3.86 6.93 12.32
N GLY A 333 2.58 6.70 12.64
CA GLY A 333 2.09 5.47 13.25
C GLY A 333 0.58 5.42 13.33
N ARG A 334 0.06 4.24 13.68
CA ARG A 334 -1.38 3.97 13.81
C ARG A 334 -2.02 4.80 14.93
N ASP A 335 -3.29 5.14 14.75
CA ASP A 335 -4.15 5.75 15.76
C ASP A 335 -4.19 4.87 17.03
N ARG A 336 -4.47 5.49 18.18
CA ARG A 336 -4.63 4.81 19.47
C ARG A 336 -5.91 5.30 20.13
N PRO A 337 -6.62 4.45 20.87
CA PRO A 337 -7.78 4.90 21.63
C PRO A 337 -7.33 5.89 22.70
N ASP A 338 -8.19 6.85 22.99
CA ASP A 338 -8.03 7.70 24.17
C ASP A 338 -7.97 6.81 25.42
N PRO A 339 -6.95 6.96 26.29
CA PRO A 339 -6.76 6.06 27.43
C PRO A 339 -7.84 6.20 28.52
N VAL A 340 -8.65 7.26 28.48
CA VAL A 340 -9.73 7.52 29.44
C VAL A 340 -11.08 7.12 28.85
N THR A 341 -11.40 7.56 27.63
CA THR A 341 -12.73 7.32 27.03
C THR A 341 -12.81 6.03 26.21
N GLY A 342 -11.67 5.52 25.72
CA GLY A 342 -11.62 4.38 24.79
C GLY A 342 -12.01 4.73 23.35
N GLU A 343 -12.30 6.00 23.06
CA GLU A 343 -12.70 6.45 21.73
C GLU A 343 -11.50 6.58 20.78
N TRP A 344 -11.75 6.38 19.49
CA TRP A 344 -10.72 6.42 18.45
C TRP A 344 -10.81 7.71 17.64
N TYR A 345 -9.68 8.40 17.51
CA TYR A 345 -9.56 9.62 16.72
C TYR A 345 -8.26 9.61 15.90
N PRO A 346 -8.20 10.35 14.78
CA PRO A 346 -6.96 10.54 14.03
C PRO A 346 -5.81 11.03 14.92
N GLY A 347 -4.67 10.35 14.84
CA GLY A 347 -3.47 10.72 15.56
C GLY A 347 -2.98 12.12 15.23
N VAL A 348 -2.30 12.75 16.20
CA VAL A 348 -1.79 14.12 16.07
C VAL A 348 -0.81 14.21 14.90
N ARG A 349 -1.07 15.16 13.99
CA ARG A 349 -0.13 15.48 12.91
C ARG A 349 1.07 16.20 13.51
N HIS A 350 2.27 15.75 13.18
CA HIS A 350 3.46 16.52 13.48
C HIS A 350 3.72 17.55 12.37
N PRO A 351 3.65 18.87 12.65
CA PRO A 351 3.70 19.91 11.61
C PRO A 351 5.05 20.03 10.86
N LEU A 352 6.11 19.35 11.31
CA LEU A 352 7.49 19.57 10.86
C LEU A 352 8.28 18.28 10.53
N THR A 353 7.69 17.09 10.63
CA THR A 353 8.51 15.88 10.84
C THR A 353 8.80 15.03 9.63
N LEU A 354 8.19 15.22 8.46
CA LEU A 354 8.20 14.13 7.50
C LEU A 354 9.55 13.88 6.78
N LEU A 355 10.39 14.90 6.52
CA LEU A 355 11.49 14.72 5.55
C LEU A 355 12.83 15.43 5.88
N GLN A 356 13.10 15.77 7.14
CA GLN A 356 14.46 16.13 7.58
C GLN A 356 15.19 14.95 8.19
#